data_AF-A0A413FZI7-F1
#
_entry.id   AF-A0A413FZI7-F1
#
_cell.length_a   1.000
_cell.length_b   1.000
_cell.length_c   1.000
_cell.angle_alpha   90.00
_cell.angle_beta   90.00
_cell.angle_gamma   90.00
#
_symmetry.space_group_name_H-M   'P 1'
#
loop_
_entity.id
_entity.type
_entity.pdbx_description
1 polymer ?
#
loop_
_entity_poly.entity_id
_entity_poly.type
_entity_poly.pdbx_seq_one_letter_code
_entity_poly.pdbx_strand_id
1 'polypeptide(L)'
;MKVSVTMEKLQQIVYYVTNAQISRLQRDQIHRAVFESILLGEIDMDAFAIREIAEPLSPALRTVNLDAFLRSFVDAGENQGWFRAKELYQHYVDWCVTGDLETASMSAFSTALAAAGVVKEKRSDANYYYLQRSGGDAE
;
A
#
# COMPACT_ATOMS: atom_id res chain seq x y z
N MET A 1 -16.14 21.08 -14.69
CA MET A 1 -17.43 21.79 -14.61
C MET A 1 -17.65 22.15 -13.16
N LYS A 2 -17.72 23.44 -12.82
CA LYS A 2 -17.86 23.87 -11.42
C LYS A 2 -19.31 23.89 -11.01
N VAL A 3 -19.61 23.31 -9.85
CA VAL A 3 -20.97 23.30 -9.32
C VAL A 3 -20.94 23.68 -7.85
N SER A 4 -21.94 24.44 -7.40
CA SER A 4 -22.07 24.83 -6.00
C SER A 4 -22.03 23.63 -5.05
N VAL A 5 -21.28 23.78 -3.96
CA VAL A 5 -21.19 22.79 -2.88
C VAL A 5 -22.53 22.76 -2.16
N THR A 6 -23.19 21.61 -2.18
CA THR A 6 -24.38 21.35 -1.38
C THR A 6 -24.12 20.19 -0.44
N MET A 7 -24.84 20.15 0.68
CA MET A 7 -24.68 19.09 1.69
C MET A 7 -24.97 17.69 1.11
N GLU A 8 -25.95 17.59 0.21
CA GLU A 8 -26.29 16.36 -0.50
C GLU A 8 -25.11 15.82 -1.34
N LYS A 9 -24.37 16.70 -2.02
CA LYS A 9 -23.20 16.30 -2.80
C LYS A 9 -22.03 15.84 -1.94
N LEU A 10 -21.82 16.50 -0.79
CA LEU A 10 -20.81 16.06 0.17
C LEU A 10 -21.14 14.66 0.72
N GLN A 11 -22.41 14.39 1.01
CA GLN A 11 -22.87 13.06 1.43
C GLN A 11 -22.64 12.00 0.35
N GLN A 12 -22.95 12.31 -0.92
CA GLN A 12 -22.69 11.41 -2.04
C GLN A 12 -21.19 11.09 -2.21
N ILE A 13 -20.32 12.10 -2.07
CA ILE A 13 -18.86 11.89 -2.16
C ILE A 13 -18.36 11.02 -1.00
N VAL A 14 -18.81 11.27 0.23
CA VAL A 14 -18.45 10.45 1.39
C VAL A 14 -18.92 9.01 1.22
N TYR A 15 -20.15 8.82 0.75
CA TYR A 15 -20.70 7.49 0.46
C TYR A 15 -19.87 6.75 -0.59
N TYR A 16 -19.50 7.42 -1.68
CA TYR A 16 -18.66 6.85 -2.74
C TYR A 16 -17.26 6.47 -2.22
N VAL A 17 -16.60 7.36 -1.48
CA VAL A 17 -15.26 7.11 -0.89
C VAL A 17 -15.26 5.94 0.09
N THR A 18 -16.36 5.75 0.81
CA THR A 18 -16.49 4.69 1.82
C THR A 18 -16.80 3.33 1.21
N ASN A 19 -17.57 3.29 0.11
CA ASN A 19 -18.06 2.04 -0.49
C ASN A 19 -17.31 1.62 -1.76
N ALA A 20 -16.57 2.52 -2.41
CA ALA A 20 -15.75 2.17 -3.56
C ALA A 20 -14.42 1.56 -3.11
N GLN A 21 -13.96 0.53 -3.83
CA GLN A 21 -12.59 0.03 -3.72
C GLN A 21 -11.62 1.01 -4.38
N ILE A 22 -11.37 2.13 -3.72
CA ILE A 22 -10.42 3.15 -4.14
C ILE A 22 -9.06 2.95 -3.49
N SER A 23 -8.00 3.18 -4.25
CA SER A 23 -6.63 3.18 -3.71
C SER A 23 -6.46 4.29 -2.68
N ARG A 24 -5.48 4.14 -1.78
CA ARG A 24 -5.16 5.16 -0.77
C ARG A 24 -4.81 6.52 -1.41
N LEU A 25 -4.08 6.51 -2.53
CA LEU A 25 -3.72 7.71 -3.26
C LEU A 25 -4.96 8.42 -3.84
N GLN A 26 -5.89 7.67 -4.42
CA GLN A 26 -7.17 8.22 -4.91
C GLN A 26 -8.01 8.77 -3.77
N ARG A 27 -8.02 8.08 -2.62
CA ARG A 27 -8.71 8.55 -1.43
C ARG A 27 -8.15 9.90 -0.96
N ASP A 28 -6.82 10.04 -0.90
CA ASP A 28 -6.16 11.30 -0.50
C ASP A 28 -6.42 12.43 -1.51
N GLN A 29 -6.44 12.12 -2.82
CA GLN A 29 -6.80 13.08 -3.87
C GLN A 29 -8.26 13.53 -3.74
N ILE A 30 -9.18 12.61 -3.49
CA ILE A 30 -10.60 12.92 -3.27
C ILE A 30 -10.76 13.76 -1.99
N HIS A 31 -10.09 13.40 -0.89
CA HIS A 31 -10.13 14.21 0.33
C HIS A 31 -9.64 15.64 0.09
N ARG A 32 -8.52 15.80 -0.62
CA ARG A 32 -7.98 17.12 -0.95
C ARG A 32 -8.94 17.93 -1.81
N ALA A 33 -9.50 17.33 -2.85
CA ALA A 33 -10.48 17.98 -3.72
C ALA A 33 -11.75 18.39 -2.94
N VAL A 34 -12.22 17.57 -1.99
CA VAL A 34 -13.36 17.90 -1.12
C VAL A 34 -13.04 19.06 -0.20
N PHE A 35 -11.85 19.07 0.44
CA PHE A 35 -11.43 20.18 1.31
C PHE A 35 -11.30 21.49 0.53
N GLU A 36 -10.66 21.46 -0.64
CA GLU A 36 -10.54 22.62 -1.52
C GLU A 36 -11.92 23.10 -2.00
N SER A 37 -12.84 22.18 -2.28
CA SER A 37 -14.20 22.52 -2.69
C SER A 37 -15.01 23.19 -1.56
N ILE A 38 -14.93 22.67 -0.32
CA ILE A 38 -15.58 23.28 0.85
C ILE A 38 -15.06 24.70 1.08
N LEU A 39 -13.75 24.91 0.94
CA LEU A 39 -13.12 26.22 1.14
C LEU A 39 -13.51 27.24 0.06
N LEU A 40 -13.71 26.79 -1.18
CA LEU A 40 -14.05 27.66 -2.30
C LEU A 40 -15.56 27.80 -2.54
N GLY A 41 -16.39 27.00 -1.88
CA GLY A 41 -17.85 26.96 -2.08
C GLY A 41 -18.28 26.32 -3.41
N GLU A 42 -17.33 25.82 -4.20
CA GLU A 42 -17.53 25.24 -5.52
C GLU A 42 -16.79 23.90 -5.64
N ILE A 43 -17.49 22.89 -6.15
CA ILE A 43 -16.94 21.58 -6.50
C ILE A 43 -16.55 21.62 -7.97
N ASP A 44 -15.26 21.46 -8.28
CA ASP A 44 -14.84 21.22 -9.66
C ASP A 44 -15.03 19.75 -10.01
N MET A 45 -16.15 19.43 -10.67
CA MET A 45 -16.45 18.08 -11.09
C MET A 45 -15.42 17.52 -12.08
N ASP A 46 -14.58 18.35 -12.72
CA ASP A 46 -13.49 17.83 -13.59
C ASP A 46 -12.30 17.34 -12.76
N ALA A 47 -12.15 17.82 -11.52
CA ALA A 47 -11.20 17.25 -10.56
C ALA A 47 -11.66 15.87 -10.06
N PHE A 48 -12.98 15.62 -10.09
CA PHE A 48 -13.62 14.33 -9.77
C PHE A 48 -13.94 13.49 -11.00
N ALA A 49 -13.84 14.06 -12.20
CA ALA A 49 -13.75 13.32 -13.43
C ALA A 49 -12.43 12.58 -13.31
N ILE A 50 -12.54 11.38 -12.74
CA ILE A 50 -11.68 10.27 -13.01
C ILE A 50 -11.55 10.34 -14.53
N ARG A 51 -10.49 11.00 -15.04
CA ARG A 51 -9.83 10.57 -16.27
C ARG A 51 -9.85 9.10 -16.06
N GLU A 52 -10.67 8.41 -16.86
CA GLU A 52 -10.66 6.98 -16.97
C GLU A 52 -9.18 6.67 -16.83
N ILE A 53 -8.83 6.21 -15.63
CA ILE A 53 -7.46 5.90 -15.36
C ILE A 53 -7.45 4.68 -16.23
N ALA A 54 -7.02 4.86 -17.50
CA ALA A 54 -6.34 3.84 -18.24
C ALA A 54 -5.50 3.27 -17.14
N GLU A 55 -5.93 2.12 -16.61
CA GLU A 55 -5.27 1.44 -15.51
C GLU A 55 -3.81 1.65 -15.85
N PRO A 56 -3.00 2.35 -15.04
CA PRO A 56 -1.62 2.57 -15.45
C PRO A 56 -1.09 1.15 -15.57
N LEU A 57 -1.02 0.65 -16.82
CA LEU A 57 -1.13 -0.77 -17.18
C LEU A 57 -0.58 -1.58 -16.03
N SER A 58 -1.46 -2.04 -15.11
CA SER A 58 -1.11 -2.42 -13.71
C SER A 58 0.39 -2.62 -13.60
N PRO A 59 1.20 -1.63 -13.15
CA PRO A 59 2.59 -1.48 -13.58
C PRO A 59 3.25 -2.85 -13.51
N ALA A 60 3.39 -3.48 -14.68
CA ALA A 60 3.43 -4.93 -14.87
C ALA A 60 3.60 -5.75 -13.58
N LEU A 61 2.54 -5.90 -12.76
CA LEU A 61 2.57 -6.60 -11.47
C LEU A 61 3.98 -6.53 -10.84
N ARG A 62 4.56 -5.32 -10.67
CA ARG A 62 6.01 -5.12 -10.44
C ARG A 62 6.45 -6.12 -9.41
N THR A 63 7.12 -7.17 -9.86
CA THR A 63 7.30 -8.38 -9.05
C THR A 63 8.11 -7.94 -7.86
N VAL A 64 7.47 -7.94 -6.70
CA VAL A 64 8.19 -7.83 -5.44
C VAL A 64 9.16 -8.99 -5.50
N ASN A 65 10.45 -8.71 -5.62
CA ASN A 65 11.52 -9.72 -5.60
C ASN A 65 11.68 -10.23 -4.15
N LEU A 66 10.55 -10.64 -3.57
CA LEU A 66 10.41 -11.01 -2.18
C LEU A 66 11.27 -12.25 -1.90
N ASP A 67 11.31 -13.20 -2.82
CA ASP A 67 12.15 -14.38 -2.71
C ASP A 67 13.64 -14.01 -2.63
N ALA A 68 14.09 -13.08 -3.48
CA ALA A 68 15.48 -12.62 -3.47
C ALA A 68 15.80 -11.83 -2.18
N PHE A 69 14.88 -10.97 -1.74
CA PHE A 69 15.00 -10.25 -0.48
C PHE A 69 15.06 -11.21 0.71
N LEU A 70 14.10 -12.13 0.83
CA LEU A 70 14.02 -13.07 1.96
C LEU A 70 15.24 -13.99 2.00
N ARG A 71 15.73 -14.50 0.86
CA ARG A 71 16.99 -15.25 0.81
C ARG A 71 18.18 -14.41 1.27
N SER A 72 18.30 -13.17 0.78
CA SER A 72 19.38 -12.28 1.20
C SER A 72 19.30 -11.89 2.68
N PHE A 73 18.10 -11.67 3.19
CA PHE A 73 17.88 -11.12 4.53
C PHE A 73 17.93 -12.22 5.60
N VAL A 74 17.29 -13.37 5.34
CA VAL A 74 17.14 -14.48 6.29
C VAL A 74 18.27 -15.51 6.13
N ASP A 75 18.60 -15.92 4.91
CA ASP A 75 19.58 -16.99 4.70
C ASP A 75 21.02 -16.45 4.76
N ALA A 76 21.31 -15.30 4.12
CA ALA A 76 22.65 -14.70 4.16
C ALA A 76 22.87 -13.77 5.37
N GLY A 77 21.81 -13.14 5.89
CA GLY A 77 21.88 -12.25 7.05
C GLY A 77 21.58 -12.91 8.40
N GLU A 78 21.20 -14.19 8.41
CA GLU A 78 20.77 -14.95 9.60
C GLU A 78 19.60 -14.33 10.38
N ASN A 79 18.79 -13.47 9.74
CA ASN A 79 17.70 -12.74 10.37
C ASN A 79 16.40 -13.56 10.39
N GLN A 80 16.38 -14.62 11.20
CA GLN A 80 15.18 -15.42 11.46
C GLN A 80 14.44 -14.93 12.72
N GLY A 81 13.12 -15.11 12.76
CA GLY A 81 12.30 -14.77 13.92
C GLY A 81 11.20 -13.74 13.64
N TRP A 82 10.67 -13.16 14.71
CA TRP A 82 9.59 -12.17 14.64
C TRP A 82 10.12 -10.77 14.37
N PHE A 83 9.69 -10.17 13.27
CA PHE A 83 10.01 -8.78 12.92
C PHE A 83 8.76 -7.93 12.89
N ARG A 84 8.84 -6.69 13.38
CA ARG A 84 7.76 -5.72 13.21
C ARG A 84 7.61 -5.39 11.73
N ALA A 85 6.37 -5.25 11.28
CA ALA A 85 6.04 -4.96 9.87
C ALA A 85 6.76 -3.73 9.33
N LYS A 86 6.88 -2.67 10.13
CA LYS A 86 7.56 -1.43 9.73
C LYS A 86 9.08 -1.62 9.61
N GLU A 87 9.69 -2.33 10.55
CA GLU A 87 11.13 -2.61 10.57
C GLU A 87 11.51 -3.51 9.39
N LEU A 88 10.74 -4.58 9.18
CA LEU A 88 10.94 -5.49 8.05
C LEU A 88 10.81 -4.78 6.69
N TYR A 89 9.82 -3.90 6.55
CA TYR A 89 9.66 -3.11 5.34
C TYR A 89 10.81 -2.11 5.13
N GLN A 90 11.33 -1.51 6.21
CA GLN A 90 12.50 -0.63 6.09
C GLN A 90 13.73 -1.39 5.58
N HIS A 91 13.99 -2.60 6.12
CA HIS A 91 15.07 -3.45 5.61
C HIS A 91 14.91 -3.81 4.14
N TYR A 92 13.68 -4.07 3.70
CA TYR A 92 13.38 -4.28 2.28
C TYR A 92 13.68 -3.04 1.43
N VAL A 93 13.29 -1.84 1.89
CA VAL A 93 13.60 -0.58 1.20
C VAL A 93 15.10 -0.36 1.11
N ASP A 94 15.84 -0.55 2.20
CA ASP A 94 17.29 -0.36 2.24
C ASP A 94 18.01 -1.34 1.31
N TRP A 95 17.55 -2.60 1.27
CA TRP A 95 18.04 -3.62 0.34
C TRP A 95 17.80 -3.23 -1.13
N CYS A 96 16.60 -2.73 -1.44
CA CYS A 96 16.28 -2.24 -2.78
C CYS A 96 17.17 -1.06 -3.18
N VAL A 97 17.35 -0.07 -2.30
CA VAL A 97 18.22 1.10 -2.56
C VAL A 97 19.66 0.68 -2.81
N THR A 98 20.18 -0.28 -2.04
CA THR A 98 21.55 -0.79 -2.21
C THR A 98 21.73 -1.53 -3.54
N GLY A 99 20.68 -2.21 -4.01
CA GLY A 99 20.68 -2.95 -5.26
C GLY A 99 20.27 -2.16 -6.51
N ASP A 100 20.03 -0.85 -6.38
CA ASP A 100 19.44 0.00 -7.43
C ASP A 100 18.13 -0.59 -7.99
N LEU A 101 17.31 -1.14 -7.09
CA LEU A 101 16.03 -1.76 -7.39
C LEU A 101 14.87 -0.82 -7.04
N GLU A 102 13.81 -0.86 -7.83
CA GLU A 102 12.57 -0.16 -7.47
C GLU A 102 11.93 -0.76 -6.21
N THR A 103 11.56 0.12 -5.28
CA THR A 103 10.87 -0.27 -4.05
C THR A 103 9.37 -0.46 -4.29
N ALA A 104 8.82 -1.61 -3.90
CA ALA A 104 7.38 -1.79 -3.82
C ALA A 104 6.77 -1.01 -2.64
N SER A 105 5.49 -0.65 -2.72
CA SER A 105 4.78 -0.03 -1.60
C SER A 105 4.60 -1.00 -0.43
N MET A 106 4.47 -0.47 0.79
CA MET A 106 4.26 -1.30 2.00
C MET A 106 3.04 -2.23 1.89
N SER A 107 1.97 -1.80 1.23
CA SER A 107 0.81 -2.64 0.97
C SER A 107 1.12 -3.79 0.00
N ALA A 108 1.84 -3.51 -1.09
CA ALA A 108 2.24 -4.54 -2.06
C ALA A 108 3.21 -5.55 -1.42
N PHE A 109 4.18 -5.06 -0.64
CA PHE A 109 5.09 -5.89 0.14
C PHE A 109 4.36 -6.79 1.14
N SER A 110 3.39 -6.23 1.89
CA SER A 110 2.59 -7.00 2.85
C SER A 110 1.72 -8.07 2.17
N THR A 111 1.16 -7.77 1.00
CA THR A 111 0.40 -8.75 0.20
C THR A 111 1.31 -9.84 -0.34
N ALA A 112 2.52 -9.50 -0.79
CA ALA A 112 3.51 -10.47 -1.25
C ALA A 112 3.96 -11.40 -0.11
N LEU A 113 4.19 -10.89 1.09
CA LEU A 113 4.50 -11.71 2.28
C LEU A 113 3.38 -12.70 2.58
N ALA A 114 2.12 -12.26 2.53
CA ALA A 114 0.98 -13.14 2.75
C ALA A 114 0.87 -14.21 1.64
N ALA A 115 1.11 -13.85 0.38
CA ALA A 115 1.10 -14.78 -0.75
C ALA A 115 2.25 -15.81 -0.66
N ALA A 116 3.40 -15.42 -0.11
CA ALA A 116 4.52 -16.31 0.18
C ALA A 116 4.32 -17.19 1.43
N GLY A 117 3.16 -17.11 2.09
CA GLY A 117 2.85 -17.92 3.27
C GLY A 117 3.55 -17.47 4.55
N VAL A 118 4.11 -16.25 4.58
CA VAL A 118 4.77 -15.72 5.78
C VAL A 118 3.74 -15.48 6.87
N VAL A 119 3.97 -16.06 8.06
CA VAL A 119 3.05 -15.96 9.18
C VAL A 119 3.00 -14.52 9.69
N LYS A 120 1.78 -13.99 9.84
CA LYS A 120 1.51 -12.66 10.38
C LYS A 120 0.79 -12.77 11.71
N GLU A 121 1.27 -12.07 12.72
CA GLU A 121 0.63 -11.96 14.02
C GLU A 121 0.38 -10.49 14.37
N LYS A 122 -0.86 -10.16 14.78
CA LYS A 122 -1.18 -8.83 15.30
C LYS A 122 -1.02 -8.82 16.82
N ARG A 123 -0.11 -7.99 17.32
CA ARG A 123 0.10 -7.75 18.75
C ARG A 123 -0.46 -6.39 19.16
N SER A 124 -0.41 -6.08 20.45
CA SER A 124 -0.96 -4.83 21.01
C SER A 124 -0.28 -3.57 20.48
N ASP A 125 1.00 -3.66 20.11
CA ASP A 125 1.84 -2.55 19.68
C ASP A 125 2.01 -2.46 18.16
N ALA A 126 2.04 -3.59 17.45
CA ALA A 126 2.24 -3.63 16.00
C ALA A 126 1.80 -4.95 15.35
N ASN A 127 1.85 -4.98 14.02
CA ASN A 127 1.83 -6.23 13.26
C ASN A 127 3.25 -6.79 13.16
N TYR A 128 3.38 -8.09 13.32
CA TYR A 128 4.63 -8.83 13.23
C TYR A 128 4.55 -9.87 12.14
N TYR A 129 5.70 -10.15 11.52
CA TYR A 129 5.88 -11.23 10.55
C TYR A 129 6.97 -12.17 11.06
N TYR A 130 6.73 -13.46 10.95
CA TYR A 130 7.70 -14.48 11.33
C TYR A 130 8.47 -14.96 10.10
N LEU A 131 9.79 -14.77 10.10
CA LEU A 131 10.66 -15.21 9.03
C LEU A 131 11.36 -16.51 9.42
N GLN A 132 11.27 -17.52 8.55
CA GLN A 132 11.99 -18.79 8.67
C GLN A 132 12.96 -18.94 7.51
N ARG A 133 14.07 -19.65 7.75
CA ARG A 133 14.99 -20.05 6.68
C ARG A 133 14.29 -20.95 5.67
N SER A 134 14.63 -20.78 4.41
CA SER A 134 14.14 -21.65 3.34
C SER A 134 14.80 -23.03 3.50
N GLY A 135 14.09 -23.99 4.10
CA GLY A 135 14.60 -25.34 4.38
C GLY A 135 14.65 -25.74 5.85
N GLY A 136 14.05 -24.97 6.77
CA GLY A 136 13.78 -25.44 8.12
C GLY A 136 12.62 -26.43 8.10
N ASP A 137 12.93 -27.72 8.09
CA ASP A 137 11.95 -28.77 8.35
C ASP A 137 11.11 -28.41 9.59
N ALA A 138 9.79 -28.49 9.44
CA ALA A 138 8.89 -28.54 10.57
C ALA A 138 9.18 -29.84 11.33
N GLU A 139 9.90 -29.74 12.45
CA GLU A 139 9.86 -30.77 13.49
C GLU A 139 8.45 -30.90 14.09
#